data_AF-A0A7J6KJQ3-F1
#
_entry.id   AF-A0A7J6KJQ3-F1
#
_cell.length_a   1.000
_cell.length_b   1.000
_cell.length_c   1.000
_cell.angle_alpha   90.00
_cell.angle_beta   90.00
_cell.angle_gamma   90.00
#
_symmetry.space_group_name_H-M   'P 1'
#
loop_
_entity.id
_entity.type
_entity.pdbx_description
1 polymer ?
#
loop_
_entity_poly.entity_id
_entity_poly.type
_entity_poly.pdbx_seq_one_letter_code
_entity_poly.pdbx_strand_id
1 'polypeptide(L)'
;MVDALQVPDKEFCEVAEFGVPLGVSCPIPYTPLYPKYNPREYDPYPLLRDHRNYKSMEHPDAFNPVETLIEDEMRRGYIRELSDEESRDAKRTFVRRAAIPKGEDFSAGVRVIEDYRRNNVNRDSQIPNSTTLPNIESLRLKLGALTDCWPSATFKVLKVDLRSAYRAVGVREEERKHLSFTHSSNM
;
A
#
# COMPACT_ATOMS: atom_id res chain seq x y z
N MET A 1 -13.13 28.86 -3.13
CA MET A 1 -13.00 28.04 -1.89
C MET A 1 -11.86 27.04 -2.01
N VAL A 2 -11.80 26.23 -3.07
CA VAL A 2 -10.71 25.27 -3.33
C VAL A 2 -9.37 25.96 -3.66
N ASP A 3 -9.38 27.06 -4.43
CA ASP A 3 -8.15 27.80 -4.75
C ASP A 3 -7.51 28.47 -3.51
N ALA A 4 -8.31 28.81 -2.49
CA ALA A 4 -7.81 29.35 -1.23
C ALA A 4 -7.09 28.31 -0.37
N LEU A 5 -7.34 27.01 -0.63
CA LEU A 5 -6.69 25.92 0.08
C LEU A 5 -5.36 25.50 -0.56
N GLN A 6 -5.00 26.10 -1.72
CA GLN A 6 -3.78 25.83 -2.48
C GLN A 6 -3.47 24.33 -2.61
N VAL A 7 -4.49 23.50 -2.85
CA VAL A 7 -4.31 22.05 -2.89
C VAL A 7 -3.61 21.70 -4.22
N PRO A 8 -2.35 21.22 -4.19
CA PRO A 8 -1.48 21.15 -5.36
C PRO A 8 -1.75 19.92 -6.26
N ASP A 9 -2.74 19.08 -5.93
CA ASP A 9 -2.86 17.72 -6.47
C ASP A 9 -3.67 17.63 -7.77
N LYS A 10 -3.67 18.69 -8.59
CA LYS A 10 -4.42 18.70 -9.86
C LYS A 10 -3.91 17.64 -10.84
N GLU A 11 -2.63 17.31 -10.77
CA GLU A 11 -1.96 16.35 -11.66
C GLU A 11 -2.04 14.90 -11.15
N PHE A 12 -2.48 14.67 -9.90
CA PHE A 12 -2.54 13.31 -9.34
C PHE A 12 -3.50 12.40 -10.12
N CYS A 13 -4.59 12.94 -10.64
CA CYS A 13 -5.53 12.19 -11.48
C CYS A 13 -4.86 11.60 -12.73
N GLU A 14 -3.96 12.37 -13.37
CA GLU A 14 -3.22 11.94 -14.56
C GLU A 14 -2.17 10.88 -14.21
N VAL A 15 -1.48 11.05 -13.07
CA VAL A 15 -0.51 10.05 -12.57
C VAL A 15 -1.21 8.76 -12.16
N ALA A 16 -2.39 8.85 -11.53
CA ALA A 16 -3.13 7.70 -11.03
C ALA A 16 -3.80 6.88 -12.14
N GLU A 17 -4.07 7.47 -13.31
CA GLU A 17 -4.67 6.78 -14.47
C GLU A 17 -3.85 5.54 -14.88
N PHE A 18 -2.53 5.64 -14.86
CA PHE A 18 -1.60 4.56 -15.21
C PHE A 18 -1.07 3.80 -13.98
N GLY A 19 -1.57 4.14 -12.80
CA GLY A 19 -1.08 3.68 -11.51
C GLY A 19 0.14 4.46 -11.00
N VAL A 20 0.35 4.36 -9.69
CA VAL A 20 1.46 5.02 -9.00
C VAL A 20 2.72 4.14 -9.03
N PRO A 21 3.92 4.75 -9.15
CA PRO A 21 5.18 4.01 -9.04
C PRO A 21 5.47 3.61 -7.59
N LEU A 22 6.17 2.50 -7.40
CA LEU A 22 6.65 2.08 -6.08
C LEU A 22 7.98 2.73 -5.71
N GLY A 23 8.68 3.35 -6.66
CA GLY A 23 10.00 3.93 -6.44
C GLY A 23 11.14 2.92 -6.61
N VAL A 24 10.89 1.71 -7.13
CA VAL A 24 11.90 0.64 -7.19
C VAL A 24 12.59 0.61 -8.55
N SER A 25 11.85 0.45 -9.65
CA SER A 25 12.42 0.54 -11.02
C SER A 25 12.22 1.92 -11.65
N CYS A 26 11.25 2.69 -11.17
CA CYS A 26 10.97 4.03 -11.68
C CYS A 26 10.84 5.02 -10.51
N PRO A 27 11.32 6.26 -10.68
CA PRO A 27 11.26 7.27 -9.63
C PRO A 27 9.82 7.65 -9.34
N ILE A 28 9.52 7.93 -8.08
CA ILE A 28 8.25 8.53 -7.71
C ILE A 28 8.29 10.02 -8.09
N PRO A 29 7.28 10.54 -8.82
CA PRO A 29 7.17 11.97 -9.10
C PRO A 29 7.22 12.79 -7.82
N TYR A 30 7.92 13.91 -7.88
CA TYR A 30 7.90 14.87 -6.79
C TYR A 30 6.48 15.41 -6.61
N THR A 31 5.99 15.42 -5.37
CA THR A 31 4.82 16.22 -4.98
C THR A 31 5.10 16.87 -3.64
N PRO A 32 4.69 18.11 -3.42
CA PRO A 32 4.83 18.77 -2.12
C PRO A 32 3.97 18.12 -1.01
N LEU A 33 3.16 17.11 -1.32
CA LEU A 33 2.23 16.48 -0.37
C LEU A 33 2.76 15.24 0.35
N TYR A 34 3.75 14.53 -0.20
CA TYR A 34 4.24 13.30 0.44
C TYR A 34 5.21 13.61 1.58
N PRO A 35 5.13 12.86 2.70
CA PRO A 35 5.97 13.10 3.87
C PRO A 35 7.46 12.87 3.65
N LYS A 36 8.24 13.52 4.52
CA LYS A 36 9.66 13.23 4.71
C LYS A 36 9.79 11.78 5.14
N TYR A 37 10.21 10.94 4.21
CA TYR A 37 10.62 9.58 4.51
C TYR A 37 12.13 9.52 4.39
N ASN A 38 12.82 9.54 5.54
CA ASN A 38 14.17 9.03 5.59
C ASN A 38 14.03 7.51 5.78
N PRO A 39 14.25 6.68 4.75
CA PRO A 39 14.25 5.25 4.93
C PRO A 39 15.19 4.92 6.09
N ARG A 40 14.72 4.08 7.01
CA ARG A 40 15.64 3.52 8.00
C ARG A 40 16.68 2.74 7.20
N GLU A 41 17.95 3.10 7.37
CA GLU A 41 19.03 2.30 6.84
C GLU A 41 19.06 0.98 7.61
N TYR A 42 19.01 -0.12 6.87
CA TYR A 42 19.23 -1.46 7.40
C TYR A 42 19.99 -2.26 6.37
N ASP A 43 20.80 -3.20 6.86
CA ASP A 43 21.54 -4.10 5.99
C ASP A 43 20.59 -4.86 5.05
N PRO A 44 20.99 -5.10 3.79
CA PRO A 44 20.22 -5.91 2.87
C PRO A 44 19.82 -7.23 3.52
N TYR A 45 18.54 -7.57 3.47
CA TYR A 45 18.16 -8.94 3.73
C TYR A 45 18.70 -9.81 2.58
N PRO A 46 19.29 -10.98 2.88
CA PRO A 46 19.64 -11.95 1.85
C PRO A 46 18.39 -12.28 1.05
N LEU A 47 18.46 -12.11 -0.27
CA LEU A 47 17.36 -12.49 -1.15
C LEU A 47 17.17 -13.99 -1.08
N LEU A 48 15.99 -14.39 -0.61
CA LEU A 48 15.65 -15.79 -0.45
C LEU A 48 15.32 -16.36 -1.83
N ARG A 49 16.17 -17.28 -2.31
CA ARG A 49 15.93 -18.03 -3.54
C ARG A 49 14.69 -18.95 -3.42
N ASP A 50 14.38 -19.37 -2.20
CA ASP A 50 13.18 -20.14 -1.89
C ASP A 50 12.00 -19.23 -1.49
N HIS A 51 10.98 -19.20 -2.36
CA HIS A 51 9.76 -18.39 -2.23
C HIS A 51 8.68 -19.05 -1.36
N ARG A 52 9.07 -19.74 -0.28
CA ARG A 52 8.09 -20.32 0.65
C ARG A 52 7.50 -19.25 1.56
N ASN A 53 6.19 -19.33 1.78
CA ASN A 53 5.47 -18.49 2.73
C ASN A 53 5.85 -18.81 4.19
N TYR A 54 5.43 -17.95 5.11
CA TYR A 54 5.57 -18.25 6.53
C TYR A 54 4.65 -19.39 6.94
N LYS A 55 5.05 -20.17 7.96
CA LYS A 55 4.27 -21.30 8.50
C LYS A 55 2.84 -20.94 8.88
N SER A 56 2.56 -19.68 9.20
CA SER A 56 1.18 -19.27 9.50
C SER A 56 0.24 -19.39 8.31
N MET A 57 0.75 -19.35 7.07
CA MET A 57 -0.05 -19.63 5.86
C MET A 57 -0.43 -21.11 5.72
N GLU A 58 0.24 -22.00 6.45
CA GLU A 58 -0.04 -23.44 6.50
C GLU A 58 -0.95 -23.81 7.70
N HIS A 59 -1.37 -22.83 8.50
CA HIS A 59 -2.21 -23.09 9.67
C HIS A 59 -3.60 -23.59 9.21
N PRO A 60 -4.09 -24.73 9.74
CA PRO A 60 -5.36 -25.32 9.28
C PRO A 60 -6.53 -24.34 9.34
N ASP A 61 -6.66 -23.60 10.45
CA ASP A 61 -7.74 -22.62 10.63
C ASP A 61 -7.57 -21.35 9.76
N ALA A 62 -6.38 -21.12 9.19
CA ALA A 62 -6.14 -20.00 8.29
C ALA A 62 -6.49 -20.35 6.84
N PHE A 63 -6.50 -21.63 6.46
CA PHE A 63 -6.60 -22.07 5.07
C PHE A 63 -7.86 -21.56 4.36
N ASN A 64 -9.05 -21.98 4.80
CA ASN A 64 -10.32 -21.59 4.15
C ASN A 64 -10.52 -20.06 4.13
N PRO A 65 -10.25 -19.31 5.23
CA PRO A 65 -10.31 -17.86 5.21
C PRO A 65 -9.33 -17.20 4.23
N VAL A 66 -8.12 -17.76 4.07
CA VAL A 66 -7.12 -17.24 3.12
C VAL A 66 -7.55 -17.50 1.68
N GLU A 67 -8.00 -18.71 1.34
CA GLU A 67 -8.50 -19.02 0.00
C GLU A 67 -9.66 -18.10 -0.39
N THR A 68 -10.64 -17.94 0.50
CA THR A 68 -11.79 -17.04 0.29
C THR A 68 -11.34 -15.60 0.03
N LEU A 69 -10.31 -15.13 0.74
CA LEU A 69 -9.75 -13.79 0.56
C LEU A 69 -9.07 -13.66 -0.81
N ILE A 70 -8.28 -14.66 -1.22
CA ILE A 70 -7.59 -14.66 -2.52
C ILE A 70 -8.60 -14.67 -3.67
N GLU A 71 -9.63 -15.51 -3.59
CA GLU A 71 -10.71 -15.54 -4.59
C GLU A 71 -11.43 -14.19 -4.70
N ASP A 72 -11.73 -13.52 -3.57
CA ASP A 72 -12.36 -12.19 -3.59
C ASP A 72 -11.44 -11.13 -4.21
N GLU A 73 -10.15 -11.14 -3.88
CA GLU A 73 -9.15 -10.21 -4.42
C GLU A 73 -8.95 -10.43 -5.93
N MET A 74 -8.92 -11.70 -6.39
CA MET A 74 -8.85 -12.06 -7.82
C MET A 74 -10.11 -11.61 -8.56
N ARG A 75 -11.29 -11.91 -8.02
CA ARG A 75 -12.58 -11.52 -8.61
C ARG A 75 -12.73 -10.01 -8.77
N ARG A 76 -12.18 -9.24 -7.83
CA ARG A 76 -12.15 -7.77 -7.88
C ARG A 76 -11.07 -7.21 -8.81
N GLY A 77 -10.19 -8.04 -9.34
CA GLY A 77 -9.08 -7.64 -10.19
C GLY A 77 -7.92 -6.97 -9.44
N TYR A 78 -7.85 -7.11 -8.11
CA TYR A 78 -6.77 -6.54 -7.30
C TYR A 78 -5.48 -7.38 -7.37
N ILE A 79 -5.64 -8.68 -7.62
CA ILE A 79 -4.55 -9.61 -7.93
C ILE A 79 -4.93 -10.46 -9.14
N ARG A 80 -3.94 -11.10 -9.76
CA ARG A 80 -4.15 -12.05 -10.84
C ARG A 80 -3.11 -13.15 -10.78
N GLU A 81 -3.43 -14.28 -11.38
CA GLU A 81 -2.44 -15.29 -11.68
C GLU A 81 -1.45 -14.80 -12.76
N LEU A 82 -0.22 -15.25 -12.62
CA LEU A 82 0.85 -15.00 -13.59
C LEU A 82 0.89 -16.17 -14.56
N SER A 83 1.23 -15.91 -15.82
CA SER A 83 1.56 -16.98 -16.76
C SER A 83 2.88 -17.67 -16.36
N ASP A 84 3.11 -18.86 -16.91
CA ASP A 84 4.38 -19.58 -16.77
C ASP A 84 5.59 -18.73 -17.20
N GLU A 85 5.44 -17.94 -18.26
CA GLU A 85 6.48 -17.04 -18.73
C GLU A 85 6.74 -15.89 -17.75
N GLU A 86 5.67 -15.23 -17.27
CA GLU A 86 5.79 -14.13 -16.32
C GLU A 86 6.37 -14.57 -14.98
N SER A 87 6.03 -15.79 -14.52
CA SER A 87 6.52 -16.34 -13.26
C SER A 87 8.02 -16.66 -13.29
N ARG A 88 8.61 -16.84 -14.48
CA ARG A 88 10.03 -17.16 -14.68
C ARG A 88 10.89 -15.93 -15.02
N ASP A 89 10.30 -14.74 -15.07
CA ASP A 89 11.05 -13.50 -15.28
C ASP A 89 12.10 -13.31 -14.17
N ALA A 90 13.38 -13.30 -14.56
CA ALA A 90 14.51 -13.14 -13.64
C ALA A 90 14.51 -11.78 -12.90
N LYS A 91 13.76 -10.79 -13.39
CA LYS A 91 13.62 -9.48 -12.75
C LYS A 91 12.45 -9.43 -11.75
N ARG A 92 11.64 -10.49 -11.66
CA ARG A 92 10.51 -10.57 -10.74
C ARG A 92 10.96 -11.01 -9.36
N THR A 93 10.37 -10.40 -8.33
CA THR A 93 10.63 -10.76 -6.94
C THR A 93 9.37 -11.35 -6.32
N PHE A 94 9.52 -12.38 -5.49
CA PHE A 94 8.41 -13.05 -4.82
C PHE A 94 8.42 -12.82 -3.31
N VAL A 95 7.45 -12.06 -2.81
CA VAL A 95 7.31 -11.70 -1.40
C VAL A 95 6.69 -12.83 -0.60
N ARG A 96 7.20 -13.03 0.62
CA ARG A 96 6.63 -14.01 1.55
C ARG A 96 5.37 -13.46 2.17
N ARG A 97 4.38 -14.33 2.37
CA ARG A 97 3.12 -13.98 3.04
C ARG A 97 2.98 -14.66 4.39
N ALA A 98 2.30 -13.97 5.30
CA ALA A 98 1.87 -14.48 6.59
C ALA A 98 0.36 -14.32 6.75
N ALA A 99 -0.31 -15.34 7.28
CA ALA A 99 -1.68 -15.24 7.75
C ALA A 99 -1.69 -14.80 9.22
N ILE A 100 -2.53 -13.82 9.55
CA ILE A 100 -2.67 -13.24 10.89
C ILE A 100 -4.16 -13.20 11.26
N PRO A 101 -4.56 -13.71 12.44
CA PRO A 101 -5.95 -13.65 12.88
C PRO A 101 -6.45 -12.22 13.08
N LYS A 102 -7.73 -11.97 12.79
CA LYS A 102 -8.43 -10.71 13.12
C LYS A 102 -8.98 -10.76 14.55
N GLY A 103 -8.13 -11.02 15.53
CA GLY A 103 -8.54 -11.19 16.92
C GLY A 103 -7.57 -12.11 17.65
N GLU A 104 -8.09 -12.84 18.63
CA GLU A 104 -7.32 -13.88 19.33
C GLU A 104 -7.08 -15.11 18.43
N ASP A 105 -8.04 -15.43 17.55
CA ASP A 105 -8.01 -16.57 16.64
C ASP A 105 -8.57 -16.22 15.23
N PHE A 106 -8.58 -17.21 14.34
CA PHE A 106 -9.03 -17.07 12.95
C PHE A 106 -10.56 -17.04 12.79
N SER A 107 -11.35 -17.21 13.86
CA SER A 107 -12.82 -17.24 13.79
C SER A 107 -13.41 -15.89 13.36
N ALA A 108 -12.77 -14.79 13.74
CA ALA A 108 -13.11 -13.43 13.31
C ALA A 108 -12.54 -13.06 11.92
N GLY A 109 -11.92 -14.03 11.24
CA GLY A 109 -11.32 -13.90 9.92
C GLY A 109 -9.80 -13.72 9.94
N VAL A 110 -9.23 -13.56 8.74
CA VAL A 110 -7.78 -13.51 8.53
C VAL A 110 -7.35 -12.20 7.85
N ARG A 111 -6.12 -11.77 8.13
CA ARG A 111 -5.35 -10.81 7.35
C ARG A 111 -4.19 -11.55 6.72
N VAL A 112 -3.99 -11.38 5.42
CA VAL A 112 -2.77 -11.80 4.73
C VAL A 112 -1.86 -10.57 4.66
N ILE A 113 -0.60 -10.74 5.05
CA ILE A 113 0.40 -9.67 5.04
C ILE A 113 1.59 -10.12 4.18
N GLU A 114 1.92 -9.30 3.19
CA GLU A 114 3.13 -9.42 2.38
C GLU A 114 4.33 -8.76 3.08
N ASP A 115 5.43 -9.50 3.20
CA ASP A 115 6.68 -9.01 3.80
C ASP A 115 7.59 -8.34 2.77
N TYR A 116 7.28 -7.08 2.45
CA TYR A 116 8.08 -6.23 1.54
C TYR A 116 9.44 -5.82 2.12
N ARG A 117 9.71 -6.09 3.41
CA ARG A 117 10.99 -5.77 4.04
C ARG A 117 12.07 -6.81 3.71
N ARG A 118 11.73 -8.10 3.81
CA ARG A 118 12.71 -9.18 3.54
C ARG A 118 13.14 -9.31 2.09
N ASN A 119 12.34 -8.77 1.17
CA ASN A 119 12.69 -8.69 -0.25
C ASN A 119 13.36 -7.36 -0.63
N ASN A 120 13.67 -6.51 0.36
CA ASN A 120 14.23 -5.18 0.18
C ASN A 120 13.39 -4.21 -0.66
N VAL A 121 12.13 -4.53 -1.04
CA VAL A 121 11.22 -3.62 -1.77
C VAL A 121 11.06 -2.30 -1.02
N ASN A 122 10.85 -2.35 0.30
CA ASN A 122 10.76 -1.16 1.14
C ASN A 122 12.08 -0.37 1.22
N ARG A 123 13.22 -1.04 1.04
CA ARG A 123 14.55 -0.42 1.09
C ARG A 123 14.87 0.27 -0.23
N ASP A 124 14.54 -0.40 -1.34
CA ASP A 124 14.89 0.01 -2.69
C ASP A 124 13.88 1.03 -3.25
N SER A 125 12.72 1.20 -2.61
CA SER A 125 11.77 2.27 -2.87
C SER A 125 12.38 3.65 -2.59
N GLN A 126 12.64 4.41 -3.65
CA GLN A 126 13.15 5.78 -3.61
C GLN A 126 12.01 6.77 -3.38
N ILE A 127 11.63 6.96 -2.11
CA ILE A 127 10.59 7.92 -1.75
C ILE A 127 11.15 9.35 -1.76
N PRO A 128 10.59 10.28 -2.56
CA PRO A 128 11.05 11.65 -2.66
C PRO A 128 10.96 12.39 -1.32
N ASN A 129 11.90 13.31 -1.10
CA ASN A 129 11.92 14.15 0.09
C ASN A 129 10.97 15.34 -0.10
N SER A 130 9.80 15.27 0.50
CA SER A 130 8.83 16.37 0.52
C SER A 130 8.10 16.45 1.87
N THR A 131 7.24 17.44 2.04
CA THR A 131 6.78 17.97 3.34
C THR A 131 5.98 17.01 4.21
N THR A 132 6.17 17.12 5.53
CA THR A 132 5.54 16.39 6.64
C THR A 132 4.02 16.21 6.49
N LEU A 133 3.49 15.02 6.82
CA LEU A 133 2.04 14.82 6.94
C LEU A 133 1.44 15.88 7.88
N PRO A 134 0.25 16.43 7.57
CA PRO A 134 -0.42 17.36 8.46
C PRO A 134 -0.64 16.69 9.81
N ASN A 135 -0.05 17.25 10.86
CA ASN A 135 -0.25 16.82 12.23
C ASN A 135 -1.48 17.52 12.85
N ILE A 136 -1.83 17.15 14.09
CA ILE A 136 -2.97 17.73 14.80
C ILE A 136 -2.84 19.26 14.92
N GLU A 137 -1.62 19.78 15.09
CA GLU A 137 -1.35 21.21 15.18
C GLU A 137 -1.60 21.93 13.86
N SER A 138 -1.16 21.34 12.75
CA SER A 138 -1.42 21.84 11.38
C SER A 138 -2.92 21.92 11.10
N LEU A 139 -3.68 20.92 11.57
CA LEU A 139 -5.14 20.93 11.46
C LEU A 139 -5.77 22.05 12.31
N ARG A 140 -5.31 22.24 13.55
CA ARG A 140 -5.79 23.33 14.42
C ARG A 140 -5.52 24.71 13.83
N LEU A 141 -4.33 24.93 13.28
CA LEU A 141 -3.97 26.20 12.63
C LEU A 141 -4.88 26.49 11.42
N LYS A 142 -5.14 25.49 10.57
CA LYS A 142 -6.06 25.64 9.44
C LYS A 142 -7.50 25.92 9.88
N LEU A 143 -7.98 25.24 10.92
CA LEU A 143 -9.31 25.50 11.50
C LEU A 143 -9.40 26.90 12.12
N GLY A 144 -8.34 27.37 12.78
CA GLY A 144 -8.23 28.73 13.30
C GLY A 144 -8.34 29.77 12.19
N ALA A 145 -7.54 29.63 11.13
CA ALA A 145 -7.59 30.53 9.97
C ALA A 145 -8.97 30.56 9.30
N LEU A 146 -9.66 29.41 9.18
CA LEU A 146 -11.04 29.35 8.71
C LEU A 146 -12.00 30.11 9.64
N THR A 147 -11.82 29.97 10.96
CA THR A 147 -12.65 30.66 11.95
C THR A 147 -12.42 32.17 11.91
N ASP A 148 -11.18 32.62 11.74
CA ASP A 148 -10.83 34.04 11.63
C ASP A 148 -11.44 34.70 10.38
N CYS A 149 -11.54 33.97 9.27
CA CYS A 149 -12.21 34.44 8.06
C CYS A 149 -13.73 34.51 8.20
N TRP A 150 -14.33 33.67 9.06
CA TRP A 150 -15.78 33.61 9.27
C TRP A 150 -16.13 33.46 10.75
N PRO A 151 -15.94 34.53 11.56
CA PRO A 151 -16.04 34.46 13.02
C PRO A 151 -17.45 34.15 13.54
N SER A 152 -18.48 34.34 12.70
CA SER A 152 -19.88 34.06 13.02
C SER A 152 -20.40 32.76 12.38
N ALA A 153 -19.55 31.99 11.69
CA ALA A 153 -19.96 30.75 11.06
C ALA A 153 -19.99 29.59 12.06
N THR A 154 -21.02 28.75 11.95
CA THR A 154 -21.06 27.45 12.63
C THR A 154 -20.46 26.39 11.72
N PHE A 155 -19.31 25.85 12.10
CA PHE A 155 -18.68 24.77 11.35
C PHE A 155 -19.29 23.41 11.72
N LYS A 156 -19.63 22.61 10.71
CA LYS A 156 -20.03 21.21 10.88
C LYS A 156 -18.87 20.31 10.45
N VAL A 157 -18.51 19.35 11.29
CA VAL A 157 -17.46 18.38 10.99
C VAL A 157 -18.10 17.15 10.32
N LEU A 158 -17.64 16.84 9.12
CA LEU A 158 -17.95 15.59 8.44
C LEU A 158 -16.72 14.68 8.49
N LYS A 159 -16.89 13.46 9.02
CA LYS A 159 -15.87 12.40 8.95
C LYS A 159 -16.24 11.44 7.83
N VAL A 160 -15.32 11.26 6.89
CA VAL A 160 -15.43 10.27 5.81
C VAL A 160 -14.28 9.30 5.94
N ASP A 161 -14.55 7.99 5.82
CA ASP A 161 -13.53 6.95 5.75
C ASP A 161 -13.55 6.30 4.37
N LEU A 162 -12.40 6.31 3.69
CA LEU A 162 -12.23 5.67 2.39
C LEU A 162 -11.79 4.23 2.61
N ARG A 163 -12.77 3.33 2.74
CA ARG A 163 -12.52 1.90 2.92
C ARG A 163 -11.68 1.36 1.76
N SER A 164 -10.59 0.67 2.10
CA SER A 164 -9.66 0.08 1.14
C SER A 164 -9.06 1.10 0.17
N ALA A 165 -8.75 2.32 0.62
CA ALA A 165 -8.18 3.39 -0.20
C ALA A 165 -6.99 2.92 -1.08
N TYR A 166 -6.09 2.08 -0.54
CA TYR A 166 -4.95 1.54 -1.30
C TYR A 166 -5.36 0.66 -2.49
N ARG A 167 -6.53 0.04 -2.47
CA ARG A 167 -7.05 -0.76 -3.59
C ARG A 167 -7.65 0.09 -4.70
N ALA A 168 -7.98 1.35 -4.42
CA ALA A 168 -8.47 2.30 -5.42
C ALA A 168 -7.33 2.92 -6.24
N VAL A 169 -6.07 2.69 -5.85
CA VAL A 169 -4.89 3.24 -6.51
C VAL A 169 -4.12 2.09 -7.16
N GLY A 170 -4.08 2.08 -8.49
CA GLY A 170 -3.33 1.08 -9.25
C GLY A 170 -1.82 1.23 -9.06
N VAL A 171 -1.08 0.15 -9.29
CA VAL A 171 0.40 0.18 -9.38
C VAL A 171 0.80 0.15 -10.85
N ARG A 172 1.81 0.95 -11.21
CA ARG A 172 2.38 0.94 -12.57
C ARG A 172 2.78 -0.47 -12.98
N GLU A 173 2.45 -0.84 -14.21
CA GLU A 173 2.64 -2.20 -14.72
C GLU A 173 4.08 -2.71 -14.57
N GLU A 174 5.05 -1.87 -14.91
CA GLU A 174 6.49 -2.14 -14.84
C GLU A 174 7.02 -2.42 -13.42
N GLU A 175 6.29 -1.98 -12.39
CA GLU A 175 6.64 -2.13 -10.97
C GLU A 175 5.93 -3.34 -10.33
N ARG A 176 4.88 -3.90 -10.94
CA ARG A 176 4.10 -5.03 -10.38
C ARG A 176 4.94 -6.29 -10.15
N LYS A 177 6.05 -6.43 -10.88
CA LYS A 177 7.03 -7.51 -10.71
C LYS A 177 7.66 -7.53 -9.30
N HIS A 178 7.59 -6.43 -8.56
CA HIS A 178 8.09 -6.33 -7.19
C HIS A 178 7.08 -6.79 -6.12
N LEU A 179 5.83 -7.05 -6.53
CA LEU A 179 4.70 -7.37 -5.65
C LEU A 179 4.18 -8.81 -5.83
N SER A 180 4.94 -9.65 -6.52
CA SER A 180 4.51 -11.02 -6.80
C SER A 180 4.64 -11.89 -5.55
N PHE A 181 3.81 -12.91 -5.39
CA PHE A 181 3.88 -13.85 -4.28
C PHE A 181 3.52 -15.25 -4.76
N THR A 182 3.91 -16.26 -3.97
CA THR A 182 3.51 -17.65 -4.21
C THR A 182 2.26 -17.96 -3.39
N HIS A 183 1.33 -18.69 -4.00
CA HIS A 183 0.17 -19.26 -3.33
C HIS A 183 0.12 -20.75 -3.63
N SER A 184 0.04 -21.56 -2.60
CA SER A 184 -0.10 -23.01 -2.73
C SER A 184 -1.49 -23.34 -2.23
N SER A 185 -2.42 -23.56 -3.16
CA SER A 185 -3.68 -24.19 -2.86
C SER A 185 -3.37 -25.64 -2.46
N ASN A 186 -3.56 -26.00 -1.19
CA ASN A 186 -3.56 -27.40 -0.82
C ASN A 186 -4.81 -28.04 -1.45
N MET A 187 -4.60 -28.91 -2.45
CA MET A 187 -5.59 -29.91 -2.83
C MET A 187 -5.58 -31.05 -1.82
#